data_AF-K1YCP7-F1
#
_entry.id   AF-K1YCP7-F1
#
_cell.length_a   1.000
_cell.length_b   1.000
_cell.length_c   1.000
_cell.angle_alpha   90.00
_cell.angle_beta   90.00
_cell.angle_gamma   90.00
#
_symmetry.space_group_name_H-M   'P 1'
#
loop_
_entity.id
_entity.type
_entity.pdbx_description
1 polymer ?
#
loop_
_entity_poly.entity_id
_entity_poly.type
_entity_poly.pdbx_seq_one_letter_code
_entity_poly.pdbx_strand_id
1 'polypeptide(L)'
;MTTSAIVGNFKICQAKLGAKLHDHRDPSSDLGPMLRQVVGTIFQLMDQYQDYWLKVDGSMEVPTLGKFAGQKAKAFDIDQANLVEYFKVGLNNFGGVWKNIIEAKDFKIIREIARIDKSDQFLMPLDTWVRIVYRYAGAFHATPRQRFKVLDTLTPLYYGRVGSLVNELRDKTPEEAEQHFEQNALAFERMKGYMVGIWKRKEE
;
A
#
# COMPACT_ATOMS: atom_id res chain seq x y z
N MET A 1 -17.21 2.97 1.82
CA MET A 1 -18.29 2.66 0.86
C MET A 1 -17.97 1.42 0.03
N THR A 2 -16.88 1.39 -0.74
CA THR A 2 -16.53 0.23 -1.60
C THR A 2 -16.50 -1.10 -0.86
N THR A 3 -15.74 -1.20 0.24
CA THR A 3 -15.68 -2.43 1.06
C THR A 3 -17.06 -2.85 1.58
N SER A 4 -17.87 -1.91 2.06
CA SER A 4 -19.21 -2.19 2.56
C SER A 4 -20.16 -2.69 1.44
N ALA A 5 -20.02 -2.19 0.21
CA ALA A 5 -20.78 -2.69 -0.94
C ALA A 5 -20.38 -4.12 -1.31
N ILE A 6 -19.08 -4.44 -1.24
CA ILE A 6 -18.57 -5.80 -1.47
C ILE A 6 -19.11 -6.75 -0.40
N VAL A 7 -18.93 -6.42 0.88
CA VAL A 7 -19.41 -7.23 2.01
C VAL A 7 -20.93 -7.40 1.99
N GLY A 8 -21.65 -6.35 1.59
CA GLY A 8 -23.11 -6.38 1.42
C GLY A 8 -23.62 -7.12 0.17
N ASN A 9 -22.72 -7.73 -0.61
CA ASN A 9 -23.05 -8.49 -1.82
C ASN A 9 -23.87 -7.69 -2.87
N PHE A 10 -23.60 -6.39 -2.99
CA PHE A 10 -24.21 -5.56 -4.03
C PHE A 10 -23.64 -5.91 -5.41
N LYS A 11 -24.43 -5.68 -6.47
CA LYS A 11 -23.93 -5.76 -7.85
C LYS A 11 -23.02 -4.56 -8.13
N ILE A 12 -21.74 -4.83 -8.36
CA ILE A 12 -20.70 -3.82 -8.60
C ILE A 12 -20.26 -3.89 -10.06
N CYS A 13 -20.05 -2.72 -10.67
CA CYS A 13 -19.43 -2.60 -11.98
C CYS A 13 -18.50 -1.38 -12.00
N GLN A 14 -17.61 -1.33 -12.98
CA GLN A 14 -16.79 -0.18 -13.29
C GLN A 14 -17.29 0.47 -14.58
N ALA A 15 -17.20 1.80 -14.70
CA ALA A 15 -17.58 2.53 -15.91
C ALA A 15 -16.44 3.43 -16.37
N LYS A 16 -16.13 3.41 -17.67
CA LYS A 16 -15.08 4.25 -18.26
C LYS A 16 -15.65 5.64 -18.57
N LEU A 17 -15.25 6.65 -17.79
CA LEU A 17 -15.77 8.03 -17.88
C LEU A 17 -14.78 9.04 -18.50
N GLY A 18 -13.59 8.61 -18.93
CA GLY A 18 -12.53 9.49 -19.43
C GLY A 18 -11.61 10.01 -18.32
N ALA A 19 -10.74 10.98 -18.63
CA ALA A 19 -9.78 11.48 -17.65
C ALA A 19 -10.45 12.43 -16.66
N LYS A 20 -10.14 12.27 -15.38
CA LYS A 20 -10.58 13.19 -14.34
C LYS A 20 -9.67 14.41 -14.33
N LEU A 21 -10.22 15.57 -14.67
CA LEU A 21 -9.50 16.84 -14.60
C LEU A 21 -9.40 17.28 -13.14
N HIS A 22 -8.18 17.43 -12.63
CA HIS A 22 -7.90 17.94 -11.29
C HIS A 22 -6.88 19.08 -11.38
N ASP A 23 -7.04 20.07 -10.49
CA ASP A 23 -5.96 21.01 -10.19
C ASP A 23 -4.80 20.23 -9.57
N HIS A 24 -3.59 20.45 -10.08
CA HIS A 24 -2.37 19.80 -9.62
C HIS A 24 -2.20 20.01 -8.11
N ARG A 25 -2.34 18.94 -7.33
CA ARG A 25 -1.81 18.86 -5.97
C ARG A 25 -0.47 18.19 -6.06
N ASP A 26 0.52 18.71 -5.34
CA ASP A 26 1.80 18.05 -5.15
C ASP A 26 1.53 16.71 -4.44
N PRO A 27 1.70 15.56 -5.12
CA PRO A 27 1.38 14.27 -4.55
C PRO A 27 2.25 13.96 -3.33
N SER A 28 3.43 14.58 -3.22
CA SER A 28 4.42 14.28 -2.17
C SER A 28 4.07 14.92 -0.82
N SER A 29 3.51 16.14 -0.80
CA SER A 29 3.17 16.86 0.43
C SER A 29 1.91 16.34 1.12
N ASP A 30 0.93 15.85 0.34
CA ASP A 30 -0.37 15.37 0.86
C ASP A 30 -0.38 13.86 1.17
N LEU A 31 0.69 13.16 0.77
CA LEU A 31 0.73 11.70 0.76
C LEU A 31 0.60 11.07 2.15
N GLY A 32 1.24 11.67 3.15
CA GLY A 32 1.27 11.14 4.52
C GLY A 32 -0.10 11.18 5.21
N PRO A 33 -0.75 12.35 5.31
CA PRO A 33 -2.10 12.45 5.85
C PRO A 33 -3.12 11.58 5.10
N MET A 34 -3.04 11.52 3.76
CA MET A 34 -3.93 10.69 2.95
C MET A 34 -3.73 9.20 3.23
N LEU A 35 -2.48 8.73 3.28
CA LEU A 35 -2.16 7.35 3.62
C LEU A 35 -2.77 6.96 4.97
N ARG A 36 -2.59 7.79 5.99
CA ARG A 36 -3.12 7.53 7.34
C ARG A 36 -4.63 7.34 7.33
N GLN A 37 -5.36 8.20 6.61
CA GLN A 37 -6.81 8.10 6.49
C GLN A 37 -7.24 6.85 5.74
N VAL A 38 -6.62 6.58 4.58
CA VAL A 38 -6.98 5.45 3.72
C VAL A 38 -6.65 4.12 4.40
N VAL A 39 -5.41 3.93 4.83
CA VAL A 39 -4.95 2.68 5.46
C VAL A 39 -5.64 2.47 6.81
N GLY A 40 -5.82 3.53 7.60
CA GLY A 40 -6.56 3.45 8.85
C GLY A 40 -8.01 3.02 8.65
N THR A 41 -8.68 3.53 7.61
CA THR A 41 -10.02 3.09 7.24
C THR A 41 -10.03 1.62 6.81
N ILE A 42 -9.08 1.21 5.96
CA ILE A 42 -8.98 -0.19 5.52
C ILE A 42 -8.81 -1.12 6.72
N PHE A 43 -7.85 -0.84 7.61
CA PHE A 43 -7.60 -1.69 8.78
C PHE A 43 -8.79 -1.73 9.75
N GLN A 44 -9.49 -0.60 9.95
CA GLN A 44 -10.71 -0.59 10.75
C GLN A 44 -11.82 -1.45 10.13
N LEU A 45 -11.95 -1.43 8.80
CA LEU A 45 -12.93 -2.27 8.10
C LEU A 45 -12.54 -3.75 8.12
N MET A 46 -11.23 -4.07 8.22
CA MET A 46 -10.78 -5.44 8.45
C MET A 46 -11.24 -5.97 9.82
N ASP A 47 -11.20 -5.15 10.88
CA ASP A 47 -11.77 -5.52 12.19
C ASP A 47 -13.28 -5.73 12.07
N GLN A 48 -13.98 -4.77 11.47
CA GLN A 48 -15.44 -4.76 11.40
C GLN A 48 -16.00 -5.94 10.59
N TYR A 49 -15.31 -6.34 9.52
CA TYR A 49 -15.78 -7.36 8.58
C TYR A 49 -14.92 -8.63 8.62
N GLN A 50 -14.31 -8.95 9.77
CA GLN A 50 -13.43 -10.11 9.91
C GLN A 50 -14.07 -11.43 9.50
N ASP A 51 -15.31 -11.67 9.93
CA ASP A 51 -16.03 -12.92 9.63
C ASP A 51 -16.31 -13.10 8.14
N TYR A 52 -16.25 -12.01 7.37
CA TYR A 52 -16.39 -12.03 5.92
C TYR A 52 -15.04 -12.26 5.25
N TRP A 53 -14.05 -11.37 5.46
CA TRP A 53 -12.81 -11.42 4.66
C TRP A 53 -11.93 -12.63 4.98
N LEU A 54 -12.03 -13.21 6.19
CA LEU A 54 -11.33 -14.43 6.58
C LEU A 54 -11.77 -15.67 5.76
N LYS A 55 -13.00 -15.65 5.22
CA LYS A 55 -13.57 -16.76 4.42
C LYS A 55 -13.36 -16.59 2.91
N VAL A 56 -12.97 -15.39 2.48
CA VAL A 56 -12.63 -15.13 1.09
C VAL A 56 -11.22 -15.67 0.83
N ASP A 57 -10.92 -16.20 -0.34
CA ASP A 57 -9.60 -16.71 -0.71
C ASP A 57 -9.02 -16.06 -1.98
N GLY A 58 -9.88 -15.47 -2.82
CA GLY A 58 -9.44 -14.72 -3.99
C GLY A 58 -10.32 -13.53 -4.36
N SER A 59 -9.96 -12.88 -5.47
CA SER A 59 -10.70 -11.79 -6.08
C SER A 59 -11.40 -12.22 -7.38
N MET A 60 -12.36 -11.42 -7.83
CA MET A 60 -13.05 -11.65 -9.09
C MET A 60 -13.16 -10.34 -9.88
N GLU A 61 -13.06 -10.45 -11.19
CA GLU A 61 -13.30 -9.30 -12.08
C GLU A 61 -14.74 -8.81 -11.96
N VAL A 62 -14.91 -7.49 -12.08
CA VAL A 62 -16.23 -6.85 -12.14
C VAL A 62 -16.53 -6.39 -13.57
N PRO A 63 -17.81 -6.41 -14.00
CA PRO A 63 -18.18 -5.91 -15.32
C PRO A 63 -17.67 -4.48 -15.53
N THR A 64 -17.01 -4.26 -16.67
CA THR A 64 -16.55 -2.93 -17.09
C THR A 64 -17.40 -2.43 -18.24
N LEU A 65 -18.06 -1.28 -18.05
CA LEU A 65 -18.98 -0.67 -18.98
C LEU A 65 -18.35 0.51 -19.70
N GLY A 66 -18.69 0.67 -20.99
CA GLY A 66 -18.25 1.77 -21.83
C GLY A 66 -16.89 1.56 -22.51
N LYS A 67 -16.52 2.50 -23.39
CA LYS A 67 -15.24 2.52 -24.11
C LYS A 67 -14.34 3.60 -23.52
N PHE A 68 -13.03 3.37 -23.51
CA PHE A 68 -12.07 4.37 -23.05
C PHE A 68 -12.07 5.56 -24.03
N ALA A 69 -12.23 6.78 -23.50
CA ALA A 69 -12.32 8.00 -24.31
C ALA A 69 -10.96 8.53 -24.80
N GLY A 70 -9.86 7.79 -24.61
CA GLY A 70 -8.55 8.12 -25.19
C GLY A 70 -7.80 9.29 -24.52
N GLN A 71 -8.34 9.87 -23.45
CA GLN A 71 -7.72 11.04 -22.81
C GLN A 71 -6.58 10.62 -21.88
N LYS A 72 -5.37 11.09 -22.17
CA LYS A 72 -4.18 10.85 -21.35
C LYS A 72 -4.14 11.83 -20.17
N ALA A 73 -3.78 11.32 -18.99
CA ALA A 73 -3.47 12.17 -17.85
C ALA A 73 -2.22 13.01 -18.16
N LYS A 74 -2.17 14.25 -17.64
CA LYS A 74 -0.95 15.06 -17.73
C LYS A 74 0.14 14.42 -16.87
N ALA A 75 1.34 14.32 -17.44
CA ALA A 75 2.51 13.93 -16.67
C ALA A 75 2.76 14.95 -15.55
N PHE A 76 3.30 14.46 -14.44
CA PHE A 76 3.77 15.27 -13.33
C PHE A 76 5.07 14.65 -12.81
N ASP A 77 5.92 15.49 -12.24
CA ASP A 77 7.19 15.04 -11.68
C ASP A 77 7.00 14.60 -10.23
N ILE A 78 7.73 13.54 -9.86
CA ILE A 78 7.79 13.03 -8.48
C ILE A 78 9.20 13.29 -7.96
N ASP A 79 9.32 14.00 -6.84
CA ASP A 79 10.60 14.17 -6.16
C ASP A 79 11.00 12.87 -5.43
N GLN A 80 11.56 11.95 -6.21
CA GLN A 80 11.98 10.64 -5.73
C GLN A 80 13.11 10.73 -4.69
N ALA A 81 14.03 11.68 -4.85
CA ALA A 81 15.14 11.85 -3.93
C ALA A 81 14.63 12.21 -2.52
N ASN A 82 13.66 13.12 -2.45
CA ASN A 82 13.04 13.50 -1.19
C ASN A 82 12.23 12.33 -0.56
N LEU A 83 11.52 11.52 -1.36
CA LEU A 83 10.84 10.31 -0.86
C LEU A 83 11.81 9.31 -0.21
N VAL A 84 12.95 9.07 -0.86
CA VAL A 84 14.01 8.19 -0.33
C VAL A 84 14.64 8.79 0.93
N GLU A 85 14.85 10.10 0.98
CA GLU A 85 15.39 10.78 2.16
C GLU A 85 14.42 10.69 3.35
N TYR A 86 13.12 10.93 3.15
CA TYR A 86 12.13 10.75 4.21
C TYR A 86 12.08 9.30 4.73
N PHE A 87 12.24 8.31 3.85
CA PHE A 87 12.37 6.92 4.27
C PHE A 87 13.61 6.71 5.17
N LYS A 88 14.77 7.26 4.80
CA LYS A 88 16.02 7.18 5.59
C LYS A 88 15.88 7.87 6.94
N VAL A 89 15.31 9.07 6.99
CA VAL A 89 14.97 9.78 8.23
C VAL A 89 14.01 8.95 9.08
N GLY A 90 13.01 8.32 8.46
CA GLY A 90 12.08 7.40 9.11
C GLY A 90 12.78 6.21 9.77
N LEU A 91 13.80 5.62 9.15
CA LEU A 91 14.58 4.55 9.74
C LEU A 91 15.32 5.01 11.01
N ASN A 92 15.89 6.22 11.00
CA ASN A 92 16.57 6.77 12.17
C ASN A 92 15.59 7.06 13.32
N ASN A 93 14.40 7.57 13.02
CA ASN A 93 13.41 7.97 14.01
C ASN A 93 12.60 6.79 14.57
N PHE A 94 12.25 5.83 13.70
CA PHE A 94 11.29 4.75 14.01
C PHE A 94 11.90 3.36 13.96
N GLY A 95 13.21 3.21 13.71
CA GLY A 95 13.86 1.91 13.60
C GLY A 95 13.64 0.99 14.82
N GLY A 96 13.56 1.56 16.03
CA GLY A 96 13.19 0.81 17.24
C GLY A 96 11.76 0.27 17.21
N VAL A 97 10.80 1.07 16.73
CA VAL A 97 9.39 0.66 16.57
C VAL A 97 9.27 -0.38 15.46
N TRP A 98 9.94 -0.17 14.34
CA TRP A 98 9.94 -1.09 13.21
C TRP A 98 10.47 -2.47 13.59
N LYS A 99 11.52 -2.56 14.41
CA LYS A 99 12.02 -3.86 14.93
C LYS A 99 10.96 -4.66 15.71
N ASN A 100 10.01 -3.97 16.35
CA ASN A 100 8.96 -4.63 17.13
C ASN A 100 7.78 -5.09 16.25
N ILE A 101 7.49 -4.37 15.17
CA ILE A 101 6.35 -4.65 14.28
C ILE A 101 6.75 -5.61 13.14
N ILE A 102 7.88 -5.33 12.50
CA ILE A 102 8.34 -5.94 11.25
C ILE A 102 9.23 -7.14 11.55
N GLU A 103 9.12 -8.21 10.75
CA GLU A 103 9.96 -9.40 10.91
C GLU A 103 11.44 -9.08 10.66
N ALA A 104 12.35 -9.78 11.35
CA ALA A 104 13.78 -9.51 11.29
C ALA A 104 14.37 -9.56 9.86
N LYS A 105 13.88 -10.49 9.02
CA LYS A 105 14.27 -10.61 7.61
C LYS A 105 13.91 -9.36 6.79
N ASP A 106 12.73 -8.80 7.03
CA ASP A 106 12.23 -7.62 6.29
C ASP A 106 12.86 -6.35 6.84
N PHE A 107 13.09 -6.28 8.15
CA PHE A 107 13.85 -5.18 8.76
C PHE A 107 15.32 -5.15 8.31
N LYS A 108 15.93 -6.31 8.03
CA LYS A 108 17.26 -6.37 7.41
C LYS A 108 17.24 -5.73 6.02
N ILE A 109 16.24 -6.05 5.18
CA ILE A 109 16.06 -5.45 3.85
C ILE A 109 15.89 -3.93 3.97
N ILE A 110 15.04 -3.45 4.88
CA ILE A 110 14.85 -2.00 5.13
C ILE A 110 16.19 -1.31 5.42
N ARG A 111 17.04 -1.90 6.26
CA ARG A 111 18.37 -1.33 6.56
C ARG A 111 19.33 -1.39 5.38
N GLU A 112 19.25 -2.41 4.54
CA GLU A 112 20.09 -2.56 3.35
C GLU A 112 19.71 -1.52 2.29
N ILE A 113 18.42 -1.38 1.97
CA ILE A 113 17.96 -0.40 0.97
C ILE A 113 18.17 1.04 1.44
N ALA A 114 18.17 1.30 2.76
CA ALA A 114 18.50 2.63 3.31
C ALA A 114 19.95 3.06 3.07
N ARG A 115 20.86 2.12 2.75
CA ARG A 115 22.26 2.42 2.43
C ARG A 115 22.48 2.74 0.95
N ILE A 116 21.43 2.65 0.13
CA ILE A 116 21.52 2.99 -1.29
C ILE A 116 21.52 4.52 -1.42
N ASP A 117 22.59 5.07 -1.98
CA ASP A 117 22.73 6.52 -2.16
C ASP A 117 21.99 7.03 -3.39
N LYS A 118 21.95 6.23 -4.46
CA LYS A 118 21.30 6.62 -5.71
C LYS A 118 19.83 6.22 -5.70
N SER A 119 18.94 7.21 -5.79
CA SER A 119 17.49 6.99 -5.77
C SER A 119 17.00 6.09 -6.91
N ASP A 120 17.68 6.06 -8.05
CA ASP A 120 17.35 5.20 -9.19
C ASP A 120 17.67 3.71 -8.99
N GLN A 121 18.46 3.39 -7.97
CA GLN A 121 18.76 2.01 -7.54
C GLN A 121 17.92 1.59 -6.33
N PHE A 122 17.13 2.51 -5.76
CA PHE A 122 16.30 2.23 -4.60
C PHE A 122 15.13 1.29 -4.99
N LEU A 123 15.06 0.13 -4.34
CA LEU A 123 14.00 -0.85 -4.59
C LEU A 123 13.63 -1.59 -3.31
N MET A 124 12.41 -1.37 -2.82
CA MET A 124 11.78 -2.19 -1.81
C MET A 124 11.08 -3.38 -2.48
N PRO A 125 11.52 -4.63 -2.25
CA PRO A 125 10.89 -5.79 -2.86
C PRO A 125 9.40 -5.87 -2.52
N LEU A 126 8.57 -6.20 -3.51
CA LEU A 126 7.11 -6.26 -3.37
C LEU A 126 6.68 -7.16 -2.21
N ASP A 127 7.22 -8.38 -2.11
CA ASP A 127 6.86 -9.32 -1.05
C ASP A 127 7.22 -8.78 0.35
N THR A 128 8.32 -8.01 0.45
CA THR A 128 8.71 -7.31 1.69
C THR A 128 7.67 -6.26 2.05
N TRP A 129 7.24 -5.45 1.07
CA TRP A 129 6.18 -4.47 1.26
C TRP A 129 4.86 -5.11 1.71
N VAL A 130 4.41 -6.18 1.06
CA VAL A 130 3.19 -6.91 1.43
C VAL A 130 3.26 -7.41 2.88
N ARG A 131 4.39 -8.01 3.29
CA ARG A 131 4.58 -8.45 4.68
C ARG A 131 4.55 -7.29 5.66
N ILE A 132 5.19 -6.17 5.34
CA ILE A 132 5.15 -4.96 6.17
C ILE A 132 3.70 -4.52 6.38
N VAL A 133 2.93 -4.36 5.30
CA VAL A 133 1.52 -3.92 5.38
C VAL A 133 0.70 -4.87 6.26
N TYR A 134 0.85 -6.19 6.09
CA TYR A 134 0.15 -7.17 6.91
C TYR A 134 0.57 -7.18 8.38
N ARG A 135 1.87 -7.00 8.68
CA ARG A 135 2.34 -6.83 10.05
C ARG A 135 1.77 -5.57 10.70
N TYR A 136 1.65 -4.49 9.92
CA TYR A 136 1.03 -3.24 10.36
C TYR A 136 -0.47 -3.40 10.59
N ALA A 137 -1.19 -4.13 9.74
CA ALA A 137 -2.60 -4.45 9.95
C ALA A 137 -2.81 -5.19 11.28
N GLY A 138 -2.00 -6.22 11.55
CA GLY A 138 -2.04 -6.93 12.84
C GLY A 138 -1.63 -6.05 14.03
N ALA A 139 -0.61 -5.19 13.88
CA ALA A 139 -0.22 -4.24 14.93
C ALA A 139 -1.36 -3.27 15.25
N PHE A 140 -2.00 -2.70 14.23
CA PHE A 140 -3.14 -1.80 14.35
C PHE A 140 -4.33 -2.44 15.08
N HIS A 141 -4.64 -3.70 14.75
CA HIS A 141 -5.66 -4.50 15.43
C HIS A 141 -5.38 -4.61 16.93
N ALA A 142 -4.14 -4.98 17.30
CA ALA A 142 -3.74 -5.20 18.70
C ALA A 142 -3.55 -3.92 19.54
N THR A 143 -3.51 -2.73 18.93
CA THR A 143 -3.28 -1.48 19.66
C THR A 143 -4.40 -0.45 19.46
N PRO A 144 -5.65 -0.70 19.92
CA PRO A 144 -6.80 0.18 19.66
C PRO A 144 -6.58 1.64 20.07
N ARG A 145 -5.88 1.86 21.19
CA ARG A 145 -5.62 3.21 21.75
C ARG A 145 -4.50 3.98 21.05
N GLN A 146 -3.70 3.33 20.21
CA GLN A 146 -2.49 3.93 19.59
C GLN A 146 -2.46 3.80 18.07
N ARG A 147 -3.60 3.44 17.45
CA ARG A 147 -3.77 3.23 16.01
C ARG A 147 -3.10 4.28 15.13
N PHE A 148 -3.33 5.57 15.41
CA PHE A 148 -2.74 6.65 14.63
C PHE A 148 -1.20 6.72 14.77
N LYS A 149 -0.67 6.54 15.98
CA LYS A 149 0.79 6.53 16.21
C LYS A 149 1.46 5.37 15.48
N VAL A 150 0.81 4.20 15.43
CA VAL A 150 1.31 3.07 14.64
C VAL A 150 1.35 3.45 13.16
N LEU A 151 0.27 3.98 12.60
CA LEU A 151 0.22 4.40 11.19
C LEU A 151 1.22 5.49 10.85
N ASP A 152 1.53 6.40 11.78
CA ASP A 152 2.56 7.43 11.56
C ASP A 152 3.93 6.82 11.26
N THR A 153 4.26 5.70 11.89
CA THR A 153 5.50 4.98 11.62
C THR A 153 5.48 4.19 10.31
N LEU A 154 4.32 3.94 9.71
CA LEU A 154 4.20 3.31 8.39
C LEU A 154 4.50 4.31 7.26
N THR A 155 4.23 5.61 7.48
CA THR A 155 4.36 6.64 6.44
C THR A 155 5.73 6.67 5.77
N PRO A 156 6.87 6.65 6.47
CA PRO A 156 8.17 6.64 5.80
C PRO A 156 8.44 5.36 4.99
N LEU A 157 7.92 4.21 5.44
CA LEU A 157 8.01 2.95 4.66
C LEU A 157 7.20 3.05 3.37
N TYR A 158 6.03 3.69 3.42
CA TYR A 158 5.23 3.96 2.25
C TYR A 158 5.95 4.89 1.27
N TYR A 159 6.64 5.92 1.74
CA TYR A 159 7.49 6.75 0.87
C TYR A 159 8.60 5.95 0.20
N GLY A 160 9.23 5.03 0.92
CA GLY A 160 10.15 4.06 0.31
C GLY A 160 9.46 3.22 -0.79
N ARG A 161 8.24 2.73 -0.54
CA ARG A 161 7.48 1.99 -1.56
C ARG A 161 7.16 2.86 -2.78
N VAL A 162 6.74 4.11 -2.60
CA VAL A 162 6.47 5.03 -3.72
C VAL A 162 7.76 5.33 -4.48
N GLY A 163 8.87 5.58 -3.79
CA GLY A 163 10.18 5.75 -4.43
C GLY A 163 10.61 4.53 -5.26
N SER A 164 10.25 3.33 -4.80
CA SER A 164 10.48 2.09 -5.57
C SER A 164 9.59 2.00 -6.81
N LEU A 165 8.30 2.38 -6.69
CA LEU A 165 7.35 2.40 -7.82
C LEU A 165 7.80 3.34 -8.93
N VAL A 166 8.41 4.49 -8.60
CA VAL A 166 8.99 5.39 -9.61
C VAL A 166 10.03 4.68 -10.47
N ASN A 167 10.87 3.83 -9.88
CA ASN A 167 11.85 3.04 -10.63
C ASN A 167 11.20 1.89 -11.39
N GLU A 168 10.25 1.17 -10.77
CA GLU A 168 9.57 0.02 -11.37
C GLU A 168 8.70 0.38 -12.58
N LEU A 169 8.26 1.65 -12.68
CA LEU A 169 7.36 2.14 -13.72
C LEU A 169 8.03 3.05 -14.77
N ARG A 170 9.29 3.46 -14.56
CA ARG A 170 9.98 4.49 -15.36
C ARG A 170 9.87 4.30 -16.87
N ASP A 171 10.07 3.06 -17.33
CA ASP A 171 10.14 2.72 -18.75
C ASP A 171 8.91 1.93 -19.24
N LYS A 172 7.82 1.94 -18.46
CA LYS A 172 6.60 1.18 -18.77
C LYS A 172 5.58 2.01 -19.54
N THR A 173 4.94 1.37 -20.51
CA THR A 173 3.70 1.85 -21.13
C THR A 173 2.55 1.86 -20.12
N PRO A 174 1.46 2.61 -20.36
CA PRO A 174 0.27 2.57 -19.51
C PRO A 174 -0.26 1.15 -19.30
N GLU A 175 -0.29 0.32 -20.33
CA GLU A 175 -0.74 -1.06 -20.27
C GLU A 175 0.16 -1.93 -19.37
N GLU A 176 1.48 -1.77 -19.49
CA GLU A 176 2.46 -2.47 -18.63
C GLU A 176 2.41 -1.97 -17.18
N ALA A 177 2.08 -0.69 -16.96
CA ALA A 177 1.86 -0.14 -15.63
C ALA A 177 0.61 -0.73 -14.97
N GLU A 178 -0.51 -0.85 -15.69
CA GLU A 178 -1.72 -1.53 -15.20
C GLU A 178 -1.44 -2.99 -14.85
N GLN A 179 -0.74 -3.73 -15.73
CA GLN A 179 -0.32 -5.10 -15.44
C GLN A 179 0.59 -5.20 -14.21
N HIS A 180 1.46 -4.20 -13.99
CA HIS A 180 2.29 -4.14 -12.79
C HIS A 180 1.46 -3.95 -11.51
N PHE A 181 0.44 -3.10 -11.54
CA PHE A 181 -0.46 -2.95 -10.39
C PHE A 181 -1.30 -4.21 -10.14
N GLU A 182 -1.73 -4.91 -11.19
CA GLU A 182 -2.40 -6.20 -11.06
C GLU A 182 -1.49 -7.25 -10.41
N GLN A 183 -0.22 -7.34 -10.82
CA GLN A 183 0.77 -8.21 -10.18
C GLN A 183 0.98 -7.87 -8.70
N ASN A 184 0.96 -6.59 -8.35
CA ASN A 184 1.02 -6.14 -6.97
C ASN A 184 -0.21 -6.61 -6.18
N ALA A 185 -1.42 -6.48 -6.73
CA ALA A 185 -2.65 -6.96 -6.11
C ALA A 185 -2.64 -8.49 -5.90
N LEU A 186 -2.22 -9.24 -6.92
CA LEU A 186 -2.06 -10.70 -6.84
C LEU A 186 -1.03 -11.11 -5.79
N ALA A 187 0.02 -10.32 -5.53
CA ALA A 187 0.97 -10.61 -4.45
C ALA A 187 0.31 -10.52 -3.07
N PHE A 188 -0.57 -9.54 -2.83
CA PHE A 188 -1.39 -9.52 -1.62
C PHE A 188 -2.28 -10.77 -1.55
N GLU A 189 -2.98 -11.12 -2.63
CA GLU A 189 -3.86 -12.29 -2.66
C GLU A 189 -3.11 -13.60 -2.35
N ARG A 190 -1.99 -13.86 -3.04
CA ARG A 190 -1.15 -15.04 -2.78
C ARG A 190 -0.66 -15.12 -1.33
N MET A 191 -0.37 -13.97 -0.72
CA MET A 191 0.17 -13.91 0.64
C MET A 191 -0.93 -13.80 1.71
N LYS A 192 -2.21 -13.91 1.34
CA LYS A 192 -3.34 -13.83 2.27
C LYS A 192 -3.24 -14.84 3.41
N GLY A 193 -2.75 -16.05 3.15
CA GLY A 193 -2.55 -17.06 4.20
C GLY A 193 -1.62 -16.57 5.33
N TYR A 194 -0.57 -15.81 4.99
CA TYR A 194 0.31 -15.19 5.97
C TYR A 194 -0.42 -14.11 6.79
N MET A 195 -1.29 -13.30 6.16
CA MET A 195 -2.13 -12.32 6.87
C MET A 195 -3.11 -12.99 7.85
N VAL A 196 -3.81 -14.03 7.41
CA VAL A 196 -4.72 -14.80 8.28
C VAL A 196 -3.98 -15.37 9.49
N GLY A 197 -2.76 -15.88 9.28
CA GLY A 197 -1.90 -16.36 10.38
C GLY A 197 -1.50 -15.27 11.36
N ILE A 198 -1.26 -14.03 10.91
CA ILE A 198 -1.01 -12.87 11.80
C ILE A 198 -2.26 -12.53 12.62
N TRP A 199 -3.43 -12.54 11.96
CA TRP A 199 -4.70 -12.14 12.59
C TRP A 199 -5.10 -13.10 13.71
N LYS A 200 -5.12 -14.41 13.44
CA LYS A 200 -5.52 -15.43 14.41
C LYS A 200 -4.61 -15.51 15.65
N ARG A 201 -3.28 -15.36 15.48
CA ARG A 201 -2.32 -15.36 16.59
C ARG A 201 -2.48 -14.19 17.58
N LYS A 202 -3.30 -13.20 17.25
CA LYS A 202 -3.58 -12.06 18.14
C LYS A 202 -4.95 -12.17 18.83
N GLU A 203 -5.75 -13.15 18.45
CA GLU A 203 -7.00 -13.52 19.13
C GLU A 203 -6.73 -14.53 20.28
N GLU A 204 -5.58 -15.21 20.24
CA GLU A 204 -5.02 -16.03 21.32
C GLU A 204 -4.25 -15.18 22.34
#